data_AF-A0A1W9V9J7-F1
#
_entry.id   AF-A0A1W9V9J7-F1
#
_cell.length_a   1.000
_cell.length_b   1.000
_cell.length_c   1.000
_cell.angle_alpha   90.00
_cell.angle_beta   90.00
_cell.angle_gamma   90.00
#
_symmetry.space_group_name_H-M   'P 1'
#
loop_
_entity.id
_entity.type
_entity.pdbx_description
1 polymer ?
#
loop_
_entity_poly.entity_id
_entity_poly.type
_entity_poly.pdbx_seq_one_letter_code
_entity_poly.pdbx_strand_id
1 'polypeptide(L)'
;IAESGASVIHCPVSNMYLASGAAPISQMLAQGISLALGTDGSASHNSQDILETLKSAALLAKVSSGNPTALLPPDALRMVTTAGARLVGRDDSGSLVPGAKADITLVNLNTVRSMPVHRPESALVYNASGPDAHTVIVDGQILLDAGEVTVLDEAALLEEARRAAAALLKRAEVE
;
A
#
# COMPACT_ATOMS: atom_id res chain seq x y z
N ILE A 1 8.04 22.45 1.85
CA ILE A 1 7.51 21.19 2.42
C ILE A 1 8.14 20.93 3.79
N ALA A 2 9.46 20.76 3.88
CA ALA A 2 10.12 20.53 5.17
C ALA A 2 9.84 21.65 6.20
N GLU A 3 10.03 22.92 5.80
CA GLU A 3 9.78 24.08 6.67
C GLU A 3 8.34 24.19 7.18
N SER A 4 7.37 23.70 6.41
CA SER A 4 5.96 23.76 6.79
C SER A 4 5.51 22.57 7.63
N GLY A 5 6.37 21.57 7.86
CA GLY A 5 6.00 20.32 8.52
C GLY A 5 5.01 19.45 7.75
N ALA A 6 4.80 19.74 6.46
CA ALA A 6 3.85 19.01 5.62
C ALA A 6 4.40 17.61 5.29
N SER A 7 3.50 16.62 5.25
CA SER A 7 3.81 15.27 4.77
C SER A 7 3.49 15.12 3.29
N VAL A 8 4.10 14.13 2.63
CA VAL A 8 3.87 13.82 1.22
C VAL A 8 3.33 12.40 1.09
N ILE A 9 2.31 12.20 0.25
CA ILE A 9 1.83 10.87 -0.15
C ILE A 9 2.47 10.55 -1.51
N HIS A 10 3.24 9.47 -1.57
CA HIS A 10 3.85 8.99 -2.80
C HIS A 10 2.95 7.95 -3.46
N CYS A 11 2.53 8.21 -4.71
CA CYS A 11 1.72 7.29 -5.52
C CYS A 11 2.50 6.78 -6.73
N PRO A 12 3.50 5.90 -6.55
CA PRO A 12 4.45 5.54 -7.62
C PRO A 12 3.78 4.87 -8.81
N VAL A 13 2.84 3.95 -8.58
CA VAL A 13 2.20 3.19 -9.66
C VAL A 13 1.36 4.12 -10.53
N SER A 14 0.56 5.00 -9.93
CA SER A 14 -0.20 6.01 -10.68
C SER A 14 0.69 6.98 -11.45
N ASN A 15 1.75 7.48 -10.82
CA ASN A 15 2.69 8.37 -11.49
C ASN A 15 3.36 7.70 -12.70
N MET A 16 3.69 6.41 -12.60
CA MET A 16 4.22 5.63 -13.73
C MET A 16 3.15 5.36 -14.79
N TYR A 17 1.92 5.00 -14.38
CA TYR A 17 0.79 4.73 -15.27
C TYR A 17 0.44 5.94 -16.14
N LEU A 18 0.41 7.14 -15.55
CA LEU A 18 0.08 8.40 -16.22
C LEU A 18 1.30 9.11 -16.82
N ALA A 19 2.49 8.49 -16.81
CA ALA A 19 3.74 9.11 -17.24
C ALA A 19 4.04 10.48 -16.59
N SER A 20 3.60 10.67 -15.34
CA SER A 20 3.80 11.91 -14.57
C SER A 20 5.24 12.06 -14.06
N GLY A 21 5.99 10.95 -13.99
CA GLY A 21 7.41 10.92 -13.64
C GLY A 21 7.71 10.27 -12.30
N ALA A 22 8.97 10.34 -11.89
CA ALA A 22 9.46 9.77 -10.63
C ALA A 22 9.63 10.88 -9.58
N ALA A 23 8.90 10.79 -8.47
CA ALA A 23 9.08 11.70 -7.35
C ALA A 23 10.46 11.51 -6.71
N PRO A 24 11.20 12.58 -6.32
CA PRO A 24 12.54 12.48 -5.77
C PRO A 24 12.53 12.08 -4.28
N ILE A 25 11.92 10.93 -3.95
CA ILE A 25 11.63 10.55 -2.56
C ILE A 25 12.89 10.41 -1.70
N SER A 26 14.02 9.98 -2.27
CA SER A 26 15.29 9.88 -1.53
C SER A 26 15.78 11.25 -1.04
N GLN A 27 15.57 12.30 -1.84
CA GLN A 27 15.93 13.67 -1.47
C GLN A 27 14.98 14.20 -0.40
N MET A 28 13.69 13.88 -0.51
CA MET A 28 12.68 14.26 0.48
C MET A 28 12.96 13.62 1.84
N LEU A 29 13.25 12.32 1.87
CA LEU A 29 13.65 11.60 3.09
C LEU A 29 14.91 12.21 3.72
N ALA A 30 15.93 12.54 2.90
CA ALA A 30 17.16 13.17 3.38
C ALA A 30 16.94 14.57 4.00
N GLN A 31 15.87 15.26 3.61
CA GLN A 31 15.45 16.54 4.18
C GLN A 31 14.51 16.39 5.38
N GLY A 32 14.27 15.16 5.86
CA GLY A 32 13.38 14.90 6.99
C GLY A 32 11.89 15.05 6.66
N ILE A 33 11.51 15.05 5.38
CA ILE A 33 10.10 15.12 4.97
C ILE A 33 9.44 13.77 5.28
N SER A 34 8.33 13.82 6.01
CA SER A 34 7.50 12.63 6.26
C SER A 34 6.83 12.17 4.97
N LEU A 35 7.00 10.89 4.66
CA LEU A 35 6.49 10.27 3.44
C LEU A 35 5.57 9.10 3.80
N ALA A 36 4.36 9.11 3.25
CA ALA A 36 3.46 7.98 3.23
C ALA A 36 3.35 7.43 1.81
N LEU A 37 2.77 6.23 1.68
CA LEU A 37 2.53 5.59 0.38
C LEU A 37 1.03 5.54 0.10
N GLY A 38 0.64 5.79 -1.15
CA GLY A 38 -0.73 5.69 -1.62
C GLY A 38 -0.81 4.93 -2.94
N THR A 39 -1.96 4.33 -3.18
CA THR A 39 -2.30 3.66 -4.45
C THR A 39 -2.83 4.65 -5.48
N ASP A 40 -3.39 5.79 -5.05
CA ASP A 40 -4.24 6.67 -5.87
C ASP A 40 -5.53 5.95 -6.35
N GLY A 41 -6.29 6.53 -7.28
CA GLY A 41 -7.56 5.99 -7.74
C GLY A 41 -7.46 4.68 -8.55
N SER A 42 -8.54 3.89 -8.50
CA SER A 42 -8.67 2.63 -9.25
C SER A 42 -8.65 2.77 -10.77
N ALA A 43 -8.60 3.99 -11.33
CA ALA A 43 -8.47 4.26 -12.76
C ALA A 43 -7.03 4.55 -13.22
N SER A 44 -6.10 4.73 -12.27
CA SER A 44 -4.69 5.02 -12.52
C SER A 44 -3.74 4.05 -11.78
N HIS A 45 -4.28 3.06 -11.08
CA HIS A 45 -3.52 1.93 -10.50
C HIS A 45 -4.15 0.57 -10.82
N ASN A 46 -5.48 0.50 -10.85
CA ASN A 46 -6.29 -0.66 -11.22
C ASN A 46 -6.28 -1.89 -10.29
N SER A 47 -5.43 -1.96 -9.25
CA SER A 47 -5.41 -3.10 -8.30
C SER A 47 -5.62 -2.74 -6.83
N GLN A 48 -5.36 -1.49 -6.42
CA GLN A 48 -5.39 -1.06 -5.00
C GLN A 48 -4.52 -1.95 -4.07
N ASP A 49 -3.46 -2.55 -4.61
CA ASP A 49 -2.56 -3.44 -3.87
C ASP A 49 -1.39 -2.64 -3.26
N ILE A 50 -1.44 -2.43 -1.94
CA ILE A 50 -0.39 -1.69 -1.24
C ILE A 50 0.94 -2.45 -1.16
N LEU A 51 0.92 -3.79 -1.18
CA LEU A 51 2.14 -4.61 -1.15
C LEU A 51 2.86 -4.56 -2.50
N GLU A 52 2.10 -4.60 -3.60
CA GLU A 52 2.64 -4.31 -4.94
C GLU A 52 3.19 -2.88 -5.02
N THR A 53 2.48 -1.91 -4.43
CA THR A 53 2.90 -0.51 -4.42
C THR A 53 4.23 -0.32 -3.68
N LEU A 54 4.47 -1.05 -2.57
CA LEU A 54 5.74 -1.03 -1.84
C LEU A 54 6.92 -1.42 -2.74
N LYS A 55 6.75 -2.52 -3.50
CA LYS A 55 7.77 -2.97 -4.45
C LYS A 55 8.06 -1.89 -5.48
N SER A 56 7.01 -1.32 -6.06
CA SER A 56 7.10 -0.26 -7.05
C SER A 56 7.81 0.98 -6.51
N ALA A 57 7.47 1.43 -5.29
CA ALA A 57 8.13 2.55 -4.63
C ALA A 57 9.64 2.30 -4.45
N ALA A 58 9.99 1.11 -3.93
CA ALA A 58 11.37 0.75 -3.64
C ALA A 58 12.22 0.64 -4.91
N LEU A 59 11.68 0.06 -5.98
CA LEU A 59 12.40 -0.08 -7.25
C LEU A 59 12.50 1.27 -7.99
N LEU A 60 11.43 2.05 -8.04
CA LEU A 60 11.41 3.36 -8.68
C LEU A 60 12.42 4.31 -8.03
N ALA A 61 12.49 4.33 -6.69
CA ALA A 61 13.45 5.15 -5.96
C ALA A 61 14.90 4.79 -6.30
N LYS A 62 15.21 3.50 -6.44
CA LYS A 62 16.56 3.03 -6.76
C LYS A 62 16.96 3.37 -8.19
N VAL A 63 16.11 3.08 -9.17
CA VAL A 63 16.44 3.32 -10.58
C VAL A 63 16.51 4.80 -10.90
N SER A 64 15.62 5.63 -10.34
CA SER A 64 15.61 7.07 -10.59
C SER A 64 16.77 7.81 -9.93
N SER A 65 17.30 7.30 -8.82
CA SER A 65 18.44 7.90 -8.11
C SER A 65 19.80 7.28 -8.45
N GLY A 66 19.83 6.13 -9.13
CA GLY A 66 21.06 5.35 -9.34
C GLY A 66 21.65 4.76 -8.06
N ASN A 67 20.88 4.71 -6.96
CA ASN A 67 21.35 4.22 -5.66
C ASN A 67 20.54 2.98 -5.21
N PRO A 68 21.18 1.79 -5.04
CA PRO A 68 20.47 0.58 -4.62
C PRO A 68 19.91 0.64 -3.19
N THR A 69 20.34 1.59 -2.36
CA THR A 69 19.87 1.77 -0.98
C THR A 69 18.90 2.95 -0.81
N ALA A 70 18.43 3.54 -1.92
CA ALA A 70 17.55 4.71 -1.93
C ALA A 70 16.28 4.59 -1.08
N LEU A 71 15.68 3.40 -1.05
CA LEU A 71 14.57 3.05 -0.16
C LEU A 71 14.72 1.59 0.28
N LEU A 72 15.04 1.38 1.56
CA LEU A 72 15.19 0.04 2.14
C LEU A 72 13.83 -0.50 2.60
N PRO A 73 13.65 -1.84 2.69
CA PRO A 73 12.37 -2.43 3.07
C PRO A 73 11.80 -1.93 4.41
N PRO A 74 12.57 -1.76 5.50
CA PRO A 74 12.04 -1.19 6.73
C PRO A 74 11.48 0.23 6.56
N ASP A 75 12.10 1.05 5.72
CA ASP A 75 11.65 2.42 5.46
C ASP A 75 10.38 2.43 4.59
N ALA A 76 10.32 1.57 3.58
CA ALA A 76 9.10 1.38 2.79
C ALA A 76 7.92 0.92 3.66
N LEU A 77 8.14 -0.04 4.57
CA LEU A 77 7.10 -0.50 5.50
C LEU A 77 6.64 0.60 6.46
N ARG A 78 7.53 1.51 6.89
CA ARG A 78 7.14 2.68 7.69
C ARG A 78 6.19 3.61 6.93
N MET A 79 6.38 3.79 5.62
CA MET A 79 5.52 4.63 4.77
C MET A 79 4.07 4.16 4.72
N VAL A 80 3.82 2.86 4.87
CA VAL A 80 2.46 2.26 4.86
C VAL A 80 1.92 1.96 6.26
N THR A 81 2.70 2.20 7.32
CA THR A 81 2.30 1.94 8.71
C THR A 81 2.37 3.23 9.53
N THR A 82 3.45 3.42 10.30
CA THR A 82 3.59 4.54 11.24
C THR A 82 3.55 5.92 10.59
N ALA A 83 4.19 6.11 9.43
CA ALA A 83 4.15 7.39 8.74
C ALA A 83 2.78 7.68 8.13
N GLY A 84 2.13 6.65 7.59
CA GLY A 84 0.76 6.73 7.08
C GLY A 84 -0.24 7.11 8.17
N ALA A 85 -0.20 6.42 9.32
CA ALA A 85 -1.07 6.70 10.47
C ALA A 85 -0.90 8.14 10.98
N ARG A 86 0.35 8.58 11.19
CA ARG A 86 0.65 9.97 11.59
C ARG A 86 0.15 11.00 10.58
N LEU A 87 0.28 10.72 9.29
CA LEU A 87 -0.18 11.63 8.23
C LEU A 87 -1.69 11.90 8.33
N VAL A 88 -2.47 10.88 8.68
CA VAL A 88 -3.94 10.99 8.86
C VAL A 88 -4.35 11.38 10.29
N GLY A 89 -3.40 11.83 11.13
CA GLY A 89 -3.68 12.28 12.49
C GLY A 89 -4.00 11.14 13.47
N ARG A 90 -3.50 9.93 13.21
CA ARG A 90 -3.66 8.77 14.10
C ARG A 90 -2.37 8.42 14.81
N ASP A 91 -2.34 8.73 16.10
CA ASP A 91 -1.26 8.31 17.01
C ASP A 91 -1.54 6.96 17.68
N ASP A 92 -2.76 6.44 17.53
CA ASP A 92 -3.23 5.18 18.10
C ASP A 92 -3.15 4.00 17.11
N SER A 93 -2.55 4.18 15.93
CA SER A 93 -2.44 3.12 14.89
C SER A 93 -1.07 3.13 14.20
N GLY A 94 -0.85 2.15 13.32
CA GLY A 94 0.39 1.98 12.57
C GLY A 94 1.57 1.37 13.35
N SER A 95 1.39 1.04 14.63
CA SER A 95 2.41 0.35 15.45
C SER A 95 1.80 -0.69 16.39
N LEU A 96 2.53 -1.77 16.64
CA LEU A 96 2.12 -2.84 17.56
C LEU A 96 2.70 -2.58 18.96
N VAL A 97 2.05 -1.70 19.71
CA VAL A 97 2.44 -1.33 21.08
C VAL A 97 1.22 -1.35 22.01
N PRO A 98 1.38 -1.62 23.33
CA PRO A 98 0.26 -1.55 24.27
C PRO A 98 -0.44 -0.19 24.23
N GLY A 99 -1.78 -0.21 24.18
CA GLY A 99 -2.61 0.99 24.10
C GLY A 99 -2.95 1.46 22.68
N ALA A 100 -2.24 0.98 21.66
CA ALA A 100 -2.62 1.20 20.26
C ALA A 100 -3.83 0.32 19.88
N LYS A 101 -4.53 0.73 18.82
CA LYS A 101 -5.59 -0.03 18.16
C LYS A 101 -5.05 -1.36 17.65
N ALA A 102 -5.88 -2.39 17.72
CA ALA A 102 -5.58 -3.71 17.17
C ALA A 102 -5.83 -3.72 15.65
N ASP A 103 -5.06 -2.90 14.92
CA ASP A 103 -5.01 -2.86 13.46
C ASP A 103 -3.82 -3.71 13.00
N ILE A 104 -4.09 -4.94 12.58
CA ILE A 104 -3.08 -5.98 12.37
C ILE A 104 -3.35 -6.73 11.07
N THR A 105 -2.32 -6.88 10.24
CA THR A 105 -2.34 -7.74 9.05
C THR A 105 -1.34 -8.88 9.21
N LEU A 106 -1.82 -10.12 9.12
CA LEU A 106 -0.99 -11.31 8.99
C LEU A 106 -0.79 -11.58 7.50
N VAL A 107 0.46 -11.74 7.09
CA VAL A 107 0.84 -12.04 5.69
C VAL A 107 1.47 -13.43 5.64
N ASN A 108 0.96 -14.29 4.77
CA ASN A 108 1.51 -15.62 4.55
C ASN A 108 2.74 -15.54 3.63
N LEU A 109 3.93 -15.72 4.21
CA LEU A 109 5.18 -15.78 3.44
C LEU A 109 5.62 -17.22 3.10
N ASN A 110 4.86 -18.22 3.52
CA ASN A 110 5.10 -19.62 3.17
C ASN A 110 4.44 -19.98 1.83
N THR A 111 4.84 -19.26 0.78
CA THR A 111 4.31 -19.40 -0.58
C THR A 111 5.45 -19.62 -1.56
N VAL A 112 5.15 -20.18 -2.73
CA VAL A 112 6.13 -20.40 -3.82
C VAL A 112 6.79 -19.09 -4.25
N ARG A 113 6.09 -17.97 -4.10
CA ARG A 113 6.55 -16.61 -4.44
C ARG A 113 7.55 -16.05 -3.44
N SER A 114 7.44 -16.41 -2.17
CA SER A 114 8.15 -15.77 -1.06
C SER A 114 9.25 -16.65 -0.44
N MET A 115 9.17 -17.97 -0.56
CA MET A 115 10.18 -18.87 -0.02
C MET A 115 11.41 -19.02 -0.94
N PRO A 116 12.64 -19.11 -0.38
CA PRO A 116 12.98 -19.04 1.06
C PRO A 116 12.97 -17.62 1.63
N VAL A 117 12.51 -17.46 2.88
CA VAL A 117 12.48 -16.16 3.57
C VAL A 117 13.73 -16.00 4.45
N HIS A 118 14.65 -15.15 4.04
CA HIS A 118 15.83 -14.78 4.84
C HIS A 118 15.59 -13.57 5.75
N ARG A 119 14.83 -12.60 5.24
CA ARG A 119 14.46 -11.35 5.94
C ARG A 119 12.98 -11.06 5.65
N PRO A 120 12.09 -11.17 6.65
CA PRO A 120 10.65 -10.97 6.45
C PRO A 120 10.30 -9.62 5.83
N GLU A 121 10.97 -8.54 6.24
CA GLU A 121 10.76 -7.19 5.70
C GLU A 121 11.07 -7.12 4.20
N SER A 122 12.12 -7.80 3.76
CA SER A 122 12.47 -7.87 2.34
C SER A 122 11.45 -8.69 1.58
N ALA A 123 10.99 -9.81 2.13
CA ALA A 123 9.96 -10.64 1.51
C ALA A 123 8.62 -9.89 1.39
N LEU A 124 8.22 -9.14 2.42
CA LEU A 124 7.02 -8.30 2.38
C LEU A 124 7.08 -7.24 1.26
N VAL A 125 8.24 -6.62 1.06
CA VAL A 125 8.39 -5.53 0.07
C VAL A 125 8.64 -6.02 -1.35
N TYR A 126 9.39 -7.11 -1.54
CA TYR A 126 9.82 -7.53 -2.89
C TYR A 126 9.09 -8.76 -3.43
N ASN A 127 8.51 -9.59 -2.55
CA ASN A 127 7.90 -10.85 -2.92
C ASN A 127 6.38 -10.80 -2.76
N ALA A 128 5.88 -10.39 -1.60
CA ALA A 128 4.46 -10.45 -1.25
C ALA A 128 3.58 -9.55 -2.14
N SER A 129 2.30 -9.91 -2.18
CA SER A 129 1.22 -9.26 -2.93
C SER A 129 -0.09 -9.36 -2.15
N GLY A 130 -1.13 -8.65 -2.58
CA GLY A 130 -2.45 -8.63 -1.93
C GLY A 130 -3.00 -10.02 -1.56
N PRO A 131 -2.95 -11.04 -2.44
CA PRO A 131 -3.40 -12.40 -2.13
C PRO A 131 -2.63 -13.11 -1.01
N ASP A 132 -1.44 -12.62 -0.64
CA ASP A 132 -0.67 -13.17 0.48
C ASP A 132 -1.20 -12.66 1.84
N ALA A 133 -2.11 -11.68 1.87
CA ALA A 133 -2.79 -11.27 3.10
C ALA A 133 -3.69 -12.42 3.61
N HIS A 134 -3.41 -12.92 4.80
CA HIS A 134 -4.07 -14.09 5.37
C HIS A 134 -5.18 -13.72 6.36
N THR A 135 -4.89 -12.80 7.28
CA THR A 135 -5.85 -12.33 8.28
C THR A 135 -5.69 -10.83 8.44
N VAL A 136 -6.81 -10.10 8.45
CA VAL A 136 -6.83 -8.65 8.66
C VAL A 136 -7.74 -8.35 9.84
N ILE A 137 -7.21 -7.64 10.82
CA ILE A 137 -7.88 -7.21 12.04
C ILE A 137 -7.89 -5.69 12.06
N VAL A 138 -9.04 -5.07 12.30
CA VAL A 138 -9.20 -3.62 12.42
C VAL A 138 -9.96 -3.32 13.70
N ASP A 139 -9.37 -2.53 14.59
CA ASP A 139 -9.88 -2.26 15.94
C ASP A 139 -10.32 -3.54 16.69
N GLY A 140 -9.57 -4.62 16.51
CA GLY A 140 -9.84 -5.93 17.13
C GLY A 140 -10.91 -6.77 16.42
N GLN A 141 -11.51 -6.29 15.33
CA GLN A 141 -12.47 -7.05 14.53
C GLN A 141 -11.79 -7.71 13.34
N ILE A 142 -12.01 -9.01 13.15
CA ILE A 142 -11.46 -9.76 12.01
C ILE A 142 -12.32 -9.47 10.77
N LEU A 143 -11.71 -8.85 9.75
CA LEU A 143 -12.35 -8.51 8.47
C LEU A 143 -11.97 -9.47 7.32
N LEU A 144 -10.81 -10.12 7.45
CA LEU A 144 -10.33 -11.19 6.57
C LEU A 144 -9.82 -12.31 7.46
N ASP A 145 -10.24 -13.55 7.21
CA ASP A 145 -9.78 -14.73 7.94
C ASP A 145 -9.40 -15.85 6.98
N ALA A 146 -8.19 -16.39 7.12
CA ALA A 146 -7.63 -17.41 6.24
C ALA A 146 -7.76 -17.11 4.72
N GLY A 147 -7.68 -15.85 4.33
CA GLY A 147 -7.81 -15.38 2.94
C GLY A 147 -9.25 -15.12 2.48
N GLU A 148 -10.25 -15.32 3.34
CA GLU A 148 -11.67 -15.13 3.04
C GLU A 148 -12.21 -13.87 3.74
N VAL A 149 -12.98 -13.05 3.01
CA VAL A 149 -13.56 -11.81 3.57
C VAL A 149 -14.75 -12.17 4.47
N THR A 150 -14.76 -11.67 5.71
CA THR A 150 -15.75 -12.07 6.73
C THR A 150 -16.96 -11.14 6.83
N VAL A 151 -16.90 -9.97 6.19
CA VAL A 151 -17.86 -8.87 6.40
C VAL A 151 -18.75 -8.55 5.21
N LEU A 152 -18.58 -9.23 4.07
CA LEU A 152 -19.39 -9.05 2.88
C LEU A 152 -19.46 -10.32 2.03
N ASP A 153 -20.48 -10.41 1.18
CA ASP A 153 -20.59 -11.43 0.13
C ASP A 153 -19.88 -10.93 -1.12
N GLU A 154 -18.72 -11.49 -1.43
CA GLU A 154 -17.90 -11.09 -2.57
C GLU A 154 -18.60 -11.34 -3.91
N ALA A 155 -19.36 -12.44 -4.03
CA ALA A 155 -20.06 -12.75 -5.27
C ALA A 155 -21.18 -11.73 -5.53
N ALA A 156 -21.93 -11.37 -4.50
CA ALA A 156 -22.96 -10.33 -4.58
C ALA A 156 -22.35 -8.95 -4.91
N LEU A 157 -21.22 -8.62 -4.28
CA LEU A 157 -20.50 -7.35 -4.53
C LEU A 157 -19.99 -7.26 -5.97
N LEU A 158 -19.45 -8.35 -6.54
CA LEU A 158 -19.00 -8.38 -7.93
C LEU A 158 -20.17 -8.16 -8.92
N GLU A 159 -21.33 -8.74 -8.64
CA GLU A 159 -22.54 -8.50 -9.43
C GLU A 159 -23.03 -7.05 -9.33
N GLU A 160 -22.96 -6.45 -8.14
CA GLU A 160 -23.27 -5.03 -7.97
C GLU A 160 -22.31 -4.14 -8.75
N ALA A 161 -21.00 -4.41 -8.68
CA ALA A 161 -19.98 -3.67 -9.41
C ALA A 161 -20.20 -3.73 -10.92
N ARG A 162 -20.55 -4.91 -11.47
CA ARG A 162 -20.90 -5.08 -12.90
C ARG A 162 -22.08 -4.20 -13.30
N ARG A 163 -23.15 -4.20 -12.50
CA ARG A 163 -24.34 -3.36 -12.76
C ARG A 163 -24.00 -1.86 -12.69
N ALA A 164 -23.23 -1.46 -11.68
CA ALA A 164 -22.82 -0.07 -11.50
C ALA A 164 -21.95 0.42 -12.67
N ALA A 165 -21.00 -0.40 -13.12
CA ALA A 165 -20.14 -0.10 -14.27
C ALA A 165 -20.95 0.03 -15.57
N ALA A 166 -21.83 -0.93 -15.88
CA ALA A 166 -22.69 -0.86 -17.05
C ALA A 166 -23.58 0.40 -17.04
N ALA A 167 -24.18 0.72 -15.90
CA ALA A 167 -25.00 1.93 -15.75
C ALA A 167 -24.17 3.22 -15.91
N LEU A 168 -22.91 3.24 -15.46
CA LEU A 168 -22.01 4.38 -15.63
C LEU A 168 -21.64 4.57 -17.11
N LEU A 169 -21.23 3.51 -17.79
CA LEU A 169 -20.85 3.56 -19.21
C LEU A 169 -21.99 4.06 -20.08
N LYS A 170 -23.22 3.58 -19.82
CA LYS A 170 -24.42 4.07 -20.50
C LYS A 170 -24.67 5.58 -20.28
N ARG A 171 -24.50 6.09 -19.06
CA ARG A 171 -24.66 7.54 -18.78
C ARG A 171 -23.54 8.38 -19.40
N ALA A 172 -22.36 7.79 -19.58
CA ALA A 172 -21.20 8.44 -20.16
C ALA A 172 -21.15 8.34 -21.69
N GLU A 173 -22.14 7.68 -22.32
CA GLU A 173 -22.26 7.54 -23.79
C GLU A 173 -21.02 6.90 -24.44
N VAL A 174 -20.43 5.93 -23.76
CA VAL A 174 -19.21 5.19 -24.17
C VAL A 174 -19.46 3.68 -24.34
N GLU A 175 -20.71 3.29 -24.59
CA GLU A 175 -21.06 1.95 -25.08
C GLU A 175 -20.73 1.78 -26.58
#